data_AF-A0A6C0E8E4-F1
#
_entry.id   AF-A0A6C0E8E4-F1
#
_cell.length_a   1.000
_cell.length_b   1.000
_cell.length_c   1.000
_cell.angle_alpha   90.00
_cell.angle_beta   90.00
_cell.angle_gamma   90.00
#
_symmetry.space_group_name_H-M   'P 1'
#
loop_
_entity.id
_entity.type
_entity.pdbx_description
1 polymer ?
#
loop_
_entity_poly.entity_id
_entity_poly.type
_entity_poly.pdbx_seq_one_letter_code
_entity_poly.pdbx_strand_id
1 'polypeptide(L)'
;MNSDRCFMVLTKAELERQNKSLMSQSEISSSLKMLENPFKISYGHTTGGFPYSTWNYIHCLYGDDNVCGMTKIFNVIREIEVPPNAKTFENLTYYGSTSYTWSSDKIILGEVYPLHDINTIQTLQFKITEKYFAQLCILGKVDVLEWIVQSKIPFDYNENDCLYKAVTYKNVNVLKWWVTSGLSLAASNDSRIEHTNTFQRLAIEGNITGLNLWKDSGLPIVYNYTLIDDVSLNGKIDVMNWFIENGLEFKYSSNALDYASTYGCEHIVKWWFTIGVTRGLELKYSTHALDGASSYGHDKVLKLWFDSKLPLKYTPETMDEASSNNKVSILELWKNSGLPLKYTKKALNDASCYGHINVLKWWKNSGLPLIYCEKVFRDTVGCSYYYSIYVHAIGKRVAVGMPDDVRKWWRESGLL
;
A
#
# COMPACT_ATOMS: atom_id res chain seq x y z
N MET A 1 -33.38 21.48 -17.76
CA MET A 1 -33.34 20.81 -19.07
C MET A 1 -32.63 19.44 -19.06
N ASN A 2 -31.72 19.13 -18.12
CA ASN A 2 -31.01 17.84 -18.10
C ASN A 2 -31.47 16.84 -17.01
N SER A 3 -32.44 17.16 -16.14
CA SER A 3 -32.78 16.34 -14.95
C SER A 3 -33.19 14.89 -15.25
N ASP A 4 -33.78 14.66 -16.42
CA ASP A 4 -34.37 13.37 -16.78
C ASP A 4 -33.39 12.45 -17.53
N ARG A 5 -32.20 12.98 -17.87
CA ARG A 5 -31.13 12.23 -18.54
C ARG A 5 -30.43 11.33 -17.54
N CYS A 6 -30.23 10.07 -17.93
CA CYS A 6 -29.52 9.06 -17.14
C CYS A 6 -28.10 8.89 -17.68
N PHE A 7 -27.15 8.71 -16.76
CA PHE A 7 -25.74 8.59 -17.09
C PHE A 7 -25.10 7.45 -16.32
N MET A 8 -24.13 6.83 -16.98
CA MET A 8 -23.18 5.92 -16.38
C MET A 8 -21.78 6.52 -16.44
N VAL A 9 -20.94 6.03 -15.54
CA VAL A 9 -19.54 6.37 -15.49
C VAL A 9 -18.73 5.11 -15.64
N LEU A 10 -17.74 5.13 -16.53
CA LEU A 10 -16.98 3.93 -16.88
C LEU A 10 -15.48 4.22 -16.85
N THR A 11 -14.72 3.21 -16.42
CA THR A 11 -13.30 3.07 -16.74
C THR A 11 -13.12 2.74 -18.23
N LYS A 12 -11.91 2.95 -18.77
CA LYS A 12 -11.58 2.51 -20.14
C LYS A 12 -11.89 1.03 -20.38
N ALA A 13 -11.53 0.16 -19.43
CA ALA A 13 -11.75 -1.28 -19.53
C ALA A 13 -13.24 -1.67 -19.50
N GLU A 14 -14.08 -0.94 -18.75
CA GLU A 14 -15.54 -1.14 -18.77
C GLU A 14 -16.14 -0.70 -20.11
N LEU A 15 -15.69 0.44 -20.66
CA LEU A 15 -16.12 0.92 -21.97
C LEU A 15 -15.75 -0.07 -23.10
N GLU A 16 -14.53 -0.58 -23.09
CA GLU A 16 -14.07 -1.57 -24.06
C GLU A 16 -14.87 -2.87 -23.98
N ARG A 17 -15.21 -3.33 -22.77
CA ARG A 17 -16.09 -4.50 -22.57
C ARG A 17 -17.49 -4.27 -23.13
N GLN A 18 -18.08 -3.08 -22.94
CA GLN A 18 -19.37 -2.73 -23.53
C GLN A 18 -19.30 -2.73 -25.06
N ASN A 19 -18.27 -2.11 -25.64
CA ASN A 19 -18.08 -2.07 -27.09
C ASN A 19 -17.89 -3.47 -27.67
N LYS A 20 -17.14 -4.35 -27.00
CA LYS A 20 -16.96 -5.75 -27.42
C LYS A 20 -18.28 -6.53 -27.35
N SER A 21 -19.09 -6.32 -26.32
CA SER A 21 -20.42 -6.94 -26.19
C SER A 21 -21.35 -6.55 -27.34
N LEU A 22 -21.33 -5.28 -27.75
CA LEU A 22 -22.08 -4.81 -28.91
C LEU A 22 -21.62 -5.48 -30.21
N MET A 23 -20.31 -5.60 -30.43
CA MET A 23 -19.76 -6.26 -31.63
C MET A 23 -20.08 -7.76 -31.68
N SER A 24 -20.23 -8.43 -30.53
CA SER A 24 -20.71 -9.82 -30.49
C SER A 24 -22.21 -9.97 -30.70
N GLN A 25 -22.99 -8.91 -30.48
CA GLN A 25 -24.45 -8.89 -30.69
C GLN A 25 -24.84 -8.43 -32.10
N SER A 26 -23.93 -7.78 -32.83
CA SER A 26 -24.20 -7.19 -34.15
C SER A 26 -24.44 -8.17 -35.30
N GLU A 27 -24.51 -9.48 -35.04
CA GLU A 27 -25.07 -10.43 -36.01
C GLU A 27 -26.62 -10.53 -35.94
N ILE A 28 -27.27 -9.94 -34.92
CA ILE A 28 -28.73 -10.00 -34.75
C ILE A 28 -29.27 -8.64 -34.25
N SER A 29 -29.95 -7.91 -35.13
CA SER A 29 -30.77 -6.70 -34.89
C SER A 29 -30.05 -5.35 -34.83
N SER A 30 -30.40 -4.49 -35.79
CA SER A 30 -29.73 -3.25 -36.20
C SER A 30 -30.45 -1.95 -35.81
N SER A 31 -31.10 -1.86 -34.65
CA SER A 31 -31.79 -0.60 -34.29
C SER A 31 -31.61 -0.07 -32.87
N LEU A 32 -31.18 -0.87 -31.89
CA LEU A 32 -30.96 -0.39 -30.52
C LEU A 32 -29.67 -0.99 -29.95
N LYS A 33 -28.72 -0.13 -29.57
CA LYS A 33 -27.48 -0.51 -28.84
C LYS A 33 -27.83 -0.88 -27.40
N MET A 34 -28.66 -1.90 -27.21
CA MET A 34 -29.16 -2.32 -25.90
C MET A 34 -28.24 -3.38 -25.28
N LEU A 35 -27.90 -3.22 -24.01
CA LEU A 35 -27.16 -4.22 -23.23
C LEU A 35 -28.02 -4.77 -22.11
N GLU A 36 -27.83 -6.06 -21.81
CA GLU A 36 -28.48 -6.75 -20.70
C GLU A 36 -27.44 -7.29 -19.72
N ASN A 37 -27.68 -7.10 -18.42
CA ASN A 37 -26.86 -7.65 -17.34
C ASN A 37 -27.78 -8.06 -16.18
N PRO A 38 -28.29 -9.31 -16.19
CA PRO A 38 -29.29 -9.74 -15.23
C PRO A 38 -28.74 -9.74 -13.81
N PHE A 39 -29.59 -9.38 -12.86
CA PHE A 39 -29.26 -9.44 -11.44
C PHE A 39 -29.11 -10.90 -10.96
N LYS A 40 -28.10 -11.12 -10.12
CA LYS A 40 -27.80 -12.39 -9.46
C LYS A 40 -27.79 -12.17 -7.96
N ILE A 41 -28.65 -12.90 -7.25
CA ILE A 41 -28.71 -12.85 -5.78
C ILE A 41 -27.89 -14.01 -5.24
N SER A 42 -26.88 -13.72 -4.42
CA SER A 42 -26.06 -14.71 -3.75
C SER A 42 -25.77 -14.26 -2.32
N TYR A 43 -26.06 -15.12 -1.34
CA TYR A 43 -25.82 -14.86 0.08
C TYR A 43 -26.39 -13.51 0.59
N GLY A 44 -27.57 -13.10 0.09
CA GLY A 44 -28.20 -11.82 0.47
C GLY A 44 -27.63 -10.59 -0.24
N HIS A 45 -26.66 -10.75 -1.13
CA HIS A 45 -26.12 -9.68 -1.97
C HIS A 45 -26.63 -9.78 -3.40
N THR A 46 -27.08 -8.65 -3.94
CA THR A 46 -27.44 -8.53 -5.36
C THR A 46 -26.22 -8.07 -6.13
N THR A 47 -25.82 -8.85 -7.13
CA THR A 47 -24.73 -8.56 -8.06
C THR A 47 -25.29 -8.49 -9.49
N GLY A 48 -24.56 -7.88 -10.43
CA GLY A 48 -25.06 -7.63 -11.78
C GLY A 48 -25.75 -6.28 -11.93
N GLY A 49 -26.39 -6.06 -13.07
CA GLY A 49 -26.91 -4.76 -13.50
C GLY A 49 -25.84 -3.74 -13.87
N PHE A 50 -26.32 -2.60 -14.38
CA PHE A 50 -25.55 -1.47 -14.81
C PHE A 50 -25.79 -0.28 -13.87
N PRO A 51 -24.79 0.18 -13.12
CA PRO A 51 -24.94 1.31 -12.22
C PRO A 51 -25.07 2.62 -13.01
N TYR A 52 -26.09 3.41 -12.69
CA TYR A 52 -26.38 4.69 -13.33
C TYR A 52 -26.94 5.70 -12.31
N SER A 53 -26.99 6.96 -12.72
CA SER A 53 -27.62 8.03 -11.95
C SER A 53 -28.19 9.08 -12.89
N THR A 54 -29.03 9.96 -12.35
CA THR A 54 -29.54 11.10 -13.10
C THR A 54 -28.48 12.21 -13.17
N TRP A 55 -28.68 13.15 -14.08
CA TRP A 55 -27.78 14.30 -14.24
C TRP A 55 -27.43 15.01 -12.92
N ASN A 56 -28.43 15.25 -12.05
CA ASN A 56 -28.24 15.93 -10.76
C ASN A 56 -27.26 15.19 -9.83
N TYR A 57 -27.21 13.87 -9.94
CA TYR A 57 -26.49 12.99 -9.03
C TYR A 57 -25.39 12.17 -9.73
N ILE A 58 -25.03 12.53 -10.96
CA ILE A 58 -23.93 11.87 -11.70
C ILE A 58 -22.64 11.88 -10.88
N HIS A 59 -22.40 12.91 -10.08
CA HIS A 59 -21.24 13.04 -9.20
C HIS A 59 -21.15 11.94 -8.13
N CYS A 60 -22.27 11.28 -7.79
CA CYS A 60 -22.30 10.14 -6.87
C CYS A 60 -21.70 8.86 -7.50
N LEU A 61 -21.61 8.77 -8.83
CA LEU A 61 -21.07 7.58 -9.51
C LEU A 61 -19.54 7.50 -9.48
N TYR A 62 -18.84 8.61 -9.27
CA TYR A 62 -17.37 8.63 -9.19
C TYR A 62 -16.85 8.42 -7.77
N GLY A 63 -17.70 7.95 -6.84
CA GLY A 63 -17.67 8.43 -5.47
C GLY A 63 -17.47 7.43 -4.33
N ASP A 64 -17.09 6.16 -4.50
CA ASP A 64 -17.17 5.27 -3.30
C ASP A 64 -16.23 4.05 -3.15
N ASP A 65 -15.04 4.05 -3.74
CA ASP A 65 -14.11 2.92 -3.52
C ASP A 65 -12.88 3.33 -2.69
N ASN A 66 -13.09 3.57 -1.38
CA ASN A 66 -12.00 3.59 -0.40
C ASN A 66 -11.74 2.17 0.14
N VAL A 67 -11.49 1.22 -0.78
CA VAL A 67 -11.04 -0.12 -0.42
C VAL A 67 -9.57 -0.25 -0.85
N CYS A 68 -8.68 -0.37 0.13
CA CYS A 68 -7.23 -0.58 -0.05
C CYS A 68 -6.40 0.60 -0.64
N GLY A 69 -6.88 1.85 -0.53
CA GLY A 69 -6.07 3.02 -0.87
C GLY A 69 -5.82 3.26 -2.37
N MET A 70 -6.46 2.47 -3.25
CA MET A 70 -6.46 2.70 -4.70
C MET A 70 -7.77 3.36 -5.12
N THR A 71 -7.72 4.61 -5.58
CA THR A 71 -8.89 5.29 -6.15
C THR A 71 -9.21 4.68 -7.52
N LYS A 72 -10.41 4.14 -7.71
CA LYS A 72 -10.91 3.75 -9.03
C LYS A 72 -10.97 5.00 -9.92
N ILE A 73 -10.23 5.00 -11.03
CA ILE A 73 -10.15 6.14 -11.95
C ILE A 73 -11.16 5.94 -13.07
N PHE A 74 -12.16 6.81 -13.12
CA PHE A 74 -13.12 6.81 -14.20
C PHE A 74 -12.64 7.67 -15.37
N ASN A 75 -13.06 7.35 -16.58
CA ASN A 75 -12.54 7.99 -17.80
C ASN A 75 -13.61 8.58 -18.70
N VAL A 76 -14.82 8.02 -18.67
CA VAL A 76 -15.90 8.43 -19.56
C VAL A 76 -17.23 8.52 -18.83
N ILE A 77 -18.04 9.46 -19.29
CA ILE A 77 -19.47 9.52 -19.04
C ILE A 77 -20.16 8.93 -20.26
N ARG A 78 -21.11 8.03 -20.04
CA ARG A 78 -21.97 7.53 -21.10
C ARG A 78 -23.41 7.87 -20.75
N GLU A 79 -24.07 8.56 -21.66
CA GLU A 79 -25.51 8.74 -21.59
C GLU A 79 -26.21 7.41 -21.86
N ILE A 80 -27.26 7.13 -21.09
CA ILE A 80 -28.04 5.92 -21.22
C ILE A 80 -29.53 6.24 -21.14
N GLU A 81 -30.33 5.34 -21.69
CA GLU A 81 -31.77 5.28 -21.46
C GLU A 81 -32.11 3.94 -20.80
N VAL A 82 -32.95 3.98 -19.77
CA VAL A 82 -33.44 2.77 -19.10
C VAL A 82 -34.79 2.43 -19.72
N PRO A 83 -34.91 1.30 -20.45
CA PRO A 83 -36.16 0.99 -21.12
C PRO A 83 -37.27 0.67 -20.10
N PRO A 84 -38.55 0.93 -20.39
CA PRO A 84 -39.65 0.75 -19.43
C PRO A 84 -39.82 -0.68 -18.88
N ASN A 85 -39.30 -1.68 -19.57
CA ASN A 85 -39.34 -3.08 -19.17
C ASN A 85 -38.11 -3.52 -18.35
N ALA A 86 -37.16 -2.61 -18.07
CA ALA A 86 -35.99 -2.91 -17.27
C ALA A 86 -36.35 -3.02 -15.79
N LYS A 87 -35.74 -3.98 -15.09
CA LYS A 87 -35.76 -4.04 -13.64
C LYS A 87 -34.74 -3.06 -13.11
N THR A 88 -35.15 -2.24 -12.15
CA THR A 88 -34.28 -1.28 -11.48
C THR A 88 -34.35 -1.45 -9.97
N PHE A 89 -33.25 -1.12 -9.29
CA PHE A 89 -33.27 -0.91 -7.84
C PHE A 89 -32.37 0.27 -7.48
N GLU A 90 -32.73 0.94 -6.39
CA GLU A 90 -31.88 1.97 -5.80
C GLU A 90 -30.75 1.31 -5.00
N ASN A 91 -29.51 1.76 -5.23
CA ASN A 91 -28.38 1.31 -4.45
C ASN A 91 -28.42 2.02 -3.09
N LEU A 92 -28.23 1.28 -2.00
CA LEU A 92 -28.11 1.85 -0.67
C LEU A 92 -26.63 2.02 -0.32
N THR A 93 -26.34 3.10 0.39
CA THR A 93 -25.03 3.25 1.05
C THR A 93 -24.90 2.25 2.20
N TYR A 94 -23.68 2.00 2.67
CA TYR A 94 -23.39 1.08 3.77
C TYR A 94 -24.19 1.37 5.05
N TYR A 95 -24.58 2.63 5.27
CA TYR A 95 -25.36 3.09 6.42
C TYR A 95 -26.89 3.10 6.18
N GLY A 96 -27.36 2.54 5.06
CA GLY A 96 -28.79 2.48 4.74
C GLY A 96 -29.40 3.80 4.24
N SER A 97 -28.60 4.85 4.00
CA SER A 97 -29.05 6.07 3.33
C SER A 97 -29.08 5.93 1.80
N THR A 98 -29.91 6.75 1.14
CA THR A 98 -30.03 6.85 -0.33
C THR A 98 -28.68 7.22 -0.94
N SER A 99 -28.17 6.40 -1.88
CA SER A 99 -26.92 6.72 -2.59
C SER A 99 -27.13 7.66 -3.78
N TYR A 100 -28.38 7.88 -4.18
CA TYR A 100 -28.76 8.54 -5.45
C TYR A 100 -28.13 7.87 -6.67
N THR A 101 -27.82 6.58 -6.57
CA THR A 101 -27.41 5.74 -7.69
C THR A 101 -28.35 4.56 -7.77
N TRP A 102 -28.64 4.13 -8.99
CA TRP A 102 -29.52 3.00 -9.29
C TRP A 102 -28.76 1.98 -10.10
N SER A 103 -29.25 0.75 -10.12
CA SER A 103 -28.77 -0.28 -11.02
C SER A 103 -29.92 -0.76 -11.89
N SER A 104 -29.66 -0.97 -13.19
CA SER A 104 -30.65 -1.53 -14.12
C SER A 104 -30.14 -2.80 -14.78
N ASP A 105 -31.00 -3.79 -14.98
CA ASP A 105 -30.65 -5.00 -15.72
C ASP A 105 -30.59 -4.80 -17.24
N LYS A 106 -31.13 -3.68 -17.76
CA LYS A 106 -31.10 -3.33 -19.18
C LYS A 106 -30.85 -1.84 -19.38
N ILE A 107 -30.02 -1.50 -20.36
CA ILE A 107 -29.74 -0.12 -20.75
C ILE A 107 -29.68 0.00 -22.26
N ILE A 108 -30.12 1.13 -22.79
CA ILE A 108 -29.88 1.56 -24.16
C ILE A 108 -28.72 2.55 -24.12
N LEU A 109 -27.67 2.28 -24.89
CA LEU A 109 -26.46 3.10 -24.88
C LEU A 109 -26.62 4.32 -25.79
N GLY A 110 -26.40 5.50 -25.22
CA GLY A 110 -26.32 6.78 -25.92
C GLY A 110 -24.89 7.25 -26.14
N GLU A 111 -24.76 8.57 -26.20
CA GLU A 111 -23.51 9.31 -26.45
C GLU A 111 -22.44 9.08 -25.37
N VAL A 112 -21.17 9.17 -25.79
CA VAL A 112 -20.01 8.99 -24.90
C VAL A 112 -19.23 10.29 -24.84
N TYR A 113 -18.98 10.74 -23.62
CA TYR A 113 -18.25 11.97 -23.33
C TYR A 113 -16.98 11.65 -22.53
N PRO A 114 -15.79 12.11 -22.96
CA PRO A 114 -14.59 12.01 -22.14
C PRO A 114 -14.76 12.79 -20.83
N LEU A 115 -14.65 12.11 -19.68
CA LEU A 115 -14.98 12.68 -18.37
C LEU A 115 -14.10 13.90 -18.00
N HIS A 116 -12.84 13.87 -18.44
CA HIS A 116 -11.81 14.86 -18.09
C HIS A 116 -11.47 15.75 -19.28
N ASP A 117 -12.50 16.23 -19.97
CA ASP A 117 -12.40 17.12 -21.13
C ASP A 117 -13.23 18.38 -20.91
N ILE A 118 -12.67 19.53 -21.28
CA ILE A 118 -13.29 20.84 -21.04
C ILE A 118 -14.64 20.96 -21.76
N ASN A 119 -14.75 20.48 -23.00
CA ASN A 119 -16.01 20.56 -23.75
C ASN A 119 -17.10 19.69 -23.11
N THR A 120 -16.71 18.56 -22.53
CA THR A 120 -17.63 17.70 -21.76
C THR A 120 -18.15 18.41 -20.52
N ILE A 121 -17.26 19.08 -19.76
CA ILE A 121 -17.68 19.86 -18.59
C ILE A 121 -18.60 21.01 -19.00
N GLN A 122 -18.30 21.70 -20.11
CA GLN A 122 -19.12 22.81 -20.61
C GLN A 122 -20.50 22.35 -21.12
N THR A 123 -20.55 21.19 -21.77
CA THR A 123 -21.77 20.63 -22.37
C THR A 123 -22.68 20.03 -21.32
N LEU A 124 -22.12 19.26 -20.39
CA LEU A 124 -22.89 18.56 -19.37
C LEU A 124 -23.11 19.41 -18.12
N GLN A 125 -22.22 20.36 -17.79
CA GLN A 125 -22.35 21.26 -16.63
C GLN A 125 -22.61 20.53 -15.30
N PHE A 126 -22.03 19.35 -15.12
CA PHE A 126 -22.18 18.59 -13.88
C PHE A 126 -21.40 19.24 -12.72
N LYS A 127 -21.85 18.97 -11.48
CA LYS A 127 -21.19 19.47 -10.27
C LYS A 127 -19.74 18.97 -10.18
N ILE A 128 -18.79 19.89 -10.04
CA ILE A 128 -17.38 19.59 -9.77
C ILE A 128 -17.20 19.40 -8.27
N THR A 129 -17.04 18.16 -7.84
CA THR A 129 -16.85 17.77 -6.43
C THR A 129 -15.38 17.61 -6.10
N GLU A 130 -15.06 17.55 -4.79
CA GLU A 130 -13.70 17.29 -4.30
C GLU A 130 -13.10 16.02 -4.91
N LYS A 131 -13.90 14.97 -5.06
CA LYS A 131 -13.48 13.68 -5.63
C LYS A 131 -13.16 13.77 -7.12
N TYR A 132 -13.92 14.56 -7.88
CA TYR A 132 -13.64 14.80 -9.29
C TYR A 132 -12.35 15.62 -9.45
N PHE A 133 -12.21 16.68 -8.67
CA PHE A 133 -11.01 17.53 -8.67
C PHE A 133 -9.74 16.73 -8.31
N ALA A 134 -9.84 15.86 -7.31
CA ALA A 134 -8.76 14.96 -6.93
C ALA A 134 -8.41 13.93 -8.03
N GLN A 135 -9.38 13.45 -8.81
CA GLN A 135 -9.10 12.60 -9.97
C GLN A 135 -8.32 13.31 -11.06
N LEU A 136 -8.59 14.60 -11.31
CA LEU A 136 -7.78 15.40 -12.24
C LEU A 136 -6.32 15.50 -11.76
N CYS A 137 -6.12 15.61 -10.44
CA CYS A 137 -4.79 15.59 -9.82
C CYS A 137 -4.08 14.24 -9.96
N ILE A 138 -4.82 13.12 -9.84
CA ILE A 138 -4.32 11.76 -10.10
C ILE A 138 -3.92 11.58 -11.58
N LEU A 139 -4.67 12.20 -12.49
CA LEU A 139 -4.45 12.05 -13.93
C LEU A 139 -3.47 13.06 -14.51
N GLY A 140 -3.03 14.05 -13.72
CA GLY A 140 -2.13 15.09 -14.20
C GLY A 140 -2.78 16.07 -15.19
N LYS A 141 -4.11 16.24 -15.15
CA LYS A 141 -4.90 17.06 -16.08
C LYS A 141 -4.85 18.55 -15.74
N VAL A 142 -3.64 19.11 -15.82
CA VAL A 142 -3.33 20.51 -15.47
C VAL A 142 -4.12 21.50 -16.35
N ASP A 143 -4.33 21.17 -17.61
CA ASP A 143 -5.16 21.94 -18.55
C ASP A 143 -6.61 22.11 -18.07
N VAL A 144 -7.22 21.00 -17.63
CA VAL A 144 -8.59 20.99 -17.10
C VAL A 144 -8.65 21.69 -15.74
N LEU A 145 -7.67 21.42 -14.87
CA LEU A 145 -7.56 22.06 -13.56
C LEU A 145 -7.46 23.58 -13.66
N GLU A 146 -6.57 24.09 -14.51
CA GLU A 146 -6.41 25.52 -14.77
C GLU A 146 -7.71 26.13 -15.30
N TRP A 147 -8.36 25.47 -16.27
CA TRP A 147 -9.63 25.94 -16.80
C TRP A 147 -10.73 26.03 -15.73
N ILE A 148 -10.84 25.03 -14.84
CA ILE A 148 -11.82 25.06 -13.73
C ILE A 148 -11.56 26.28 -12.83
N VAL A 149 -10.31 26.52 -12.44
CA VAL A 149 -9.94 27.65 -11.58
C VAL A 149 -10.23 29.00 -12.25
N GLN A 150 -9.92 29.14 -13.55
CA GLN A 150 -10.13 30.39 -14.29
C GLN A 150 -11.60 30.66 -14.65
N SER A 151 -12.41 29.62 -14.85
CA SER A 151 -13.78 29.73 -15.37
C SER A 151 -14.80 30.28 -14.35
N LYS A 152 -14.41 30.42 -13.07
CA LYS A 152 -15.27 30.91 -11.96
C LYS A 152 -16.56 30.10 -11.77
N ILE A 153 -16.63 28.88 -12.31
CA ILE A 153 -17.71 27.94 -12.00
C ILE A 153 -17.57 27.48 -10.54
N PRO A 154 -18.66 27.18 -9.83
CA PRO A 154 -18.56 26.62 -8.49
C PRO A 154 -17.91 25.23 -8.51
N PHE A 155 -16.87 25.04 -7.70
CA PHE A 155 -16.23 23.74 -7.49
C PHE A 155 -15.81 23.55 -6.04
N ASP A 156 -15.83 22.30 -5.59
CA ASP A 156 -15.33 21.89 -4.28
C ASP A 156 -13.98 21.18 -4.45
N TYR A 157 -13.01 21.41 -3.55
CA TYR A 157 -11.75 20.66 -3.52
C TYR A 157 -11.25 20.45 -2.09
N ASN A 158 -10.62 19.30 -1.85
CA ASN A 158 -9.85 19.05 -0.63
C ASN A 158 -8.36 19.11 -0.98
N GLU A 159 -7.69 20.14 -0.48
CA GLU A 159 -6.29 20.41 -0.79
C GLU A 159 -5.36 19.26 -0.42
N ASN A 160 -5.45 18.77 0.82
CA ASN A 160 -4.63 17.66 1.30
C ASN A 160 -4.79 16.41 0.42
N ASP A 161 -6.04 16.03 0.11
CA ASP A 161 -6.32 14.86 -0.74
C ASP A 161 -5.77 15.05 -2.16
N CYS A 162 -5.96 16.23 -2.75
CA CYS A 162 -5.49 16.52 -4.10
C CYS A 162 -3.96 16.48 -4.21
N LEU A 163 -3.26 17.14 -3.28
CA LEU A 163 -1.80 17.15 -3.24
C LEU A 163 -1.25 15.76 -2.90
N TYR A 164 -1.84 15.09 -1.90
CA TYR A 164 -1.47 13.71 -1.54
C TYR A 164 -1.56 12.78 -2.75
N LYS A 165 -2.67 12.86 -3.50
CA LYS A 165 -2.86 12.08 -4.72
C LYS A 165 -1.89 12.49 -5.83
N ALA A 166 -1.67 13.78 -6.06
CA ALA A 166 -0.71 14.25 -7.05
C ALA A 166 0.70 13.71 -6.77
N VAL A 167 1.13 13.69 -5.49
CA VAL A 167 2.43 13.14 -5.09
C VAL A 167 2.47 11.62 -5.26
N THR A 168 1.46 10.91 -4.75
CA THR A 168 1.36 9.43 -4.80
C THR A 168 1.38 8.92 -6.24
N TYR A 169 0.71 9.62 -7.16
CA TYR A 169 0.66 9.29 -8.59
C TYR A 169 1.73 10.00 -9.43
N LYS A 170 2.74 10.61 -8.78
CA LYS A 170 3.93 11.21 -9.42
C LYS A 170 3.64 12.32 -10.44
N ASN A 171 2.54 13.05 -10.27
CA ASN A 171 2.17 14.17 -11.14
C ASN A 171 2.83 15.48 -10.71
N VAL A 172 4.13 15.60 -10.99
CA VAL A 172 4.92 16.80 -10.65
C VAL A 172 4.35 18.07 -11.30
N ASN A 173 3.73 17.95 -12.49
CA ASN A 173 3.12 19.10 -13.17
C ASN A 173 1.93 19.67 -12.39
N VAL A 174 1.16 18.84 -11.68
CA VAL A 174 0.07 19.31 -10.81
C VAL A 174 0.63 20.09 -9.63
N LEU A 175 1.75 19.64 -9.05
CA LEU A 175 2.41 20.38 -7.95
C LEU A 175 2.93 21.74 -8.42
N LYS A 176 3.60 21.80 -9.58
CA LYS A 176 4.06 23.06 -10.18
C LYS A 176 2.90 24.01 -10.44
N TRP A 177 1.83 23.48 -11.04
CA TRP A 177 0.62 24.22 -11.31
C TRP A 177 -0.04 24.76 -10.05
N TRP A 178 -0.14 23.95 -8.99
CA TRP A 178 -0.81 24.32 -7.74
C TRP A 178 -0.16 25.55 -7.08
N VAL A 179 1.17 25.66 -7.11
CA VAL A 179 1.90 26.82 -6.58
C VAL A 179 1.53 28.12 -7.31
N THR A 180 1.17 28.02 -8.60
CA THR A 180 0.81 29.17 -9.43
C THR A 180 -0.70 29.41 -9.58
N SER A 181 -1.55 28.46 -9.17
CA SER A 181 -3.00 28.50 -9.42
C SER A 181 -3.75 29.47 -8.51
N GLY A 182 -3.11 29.96 -7.45
CA GLY A 182 -3.75 30.80 -6.43
C GLY A 182 -4.70 30.03 -5.50
N LEU A 183 -4.78 28.71 -5.63
CA LEU A 183 -5.47 27.86 -4.66
C LEU A 183 -4.72 27.85 -3.32
N SER A 184 -5.46 27.56 -2.25
CA SER A 184 -4.85 27.39 -0.93
C SER A 184 -3.79 26.30 -0.98
N LEU A 185 -2.71 26.56 -0.25
CA LEU A 185 -1.68 25.60 0.10
C LEU A 185 -1.58 25.55 1.63
N ALA A 186 -2.70 25.23 2.27
CA ALA A 186 -2.80 24.86 3.68
C ALA A 186 -1.97 23.59 3.96
N ALA A 187 -0.79 23.81 4.52
CA ALA A 187 -0.24 22.86 5.48
C ALA A 187 -1.33 22.59 6.53
N SER A 188 -1.99 21.43 6.46
CA SER A 188 -2.95 21.11 7.50
C SER A 188 -2.19 20.96 8.81
N ASN A 189 -2.28 21.99 9.64
CA ASN A 189 -1.83 21.99 11.03
C ASN A 189 -2.79 21.20 11.92
N ASP A 190 -3.70 20.38 11.35
CA ASP A 190 -4.61 19.57 12.14
C ASP A 190 -3.83 18.43 12.78
N SER A 191 -3.42 18.66 14.03
CA SER A 191 -2.76 17.71 14.90
C SER A 191 -3.58 16.45 15.19
N ARG A 192 -4.83 16.36 14.71
CA ARG A 192 -5.70 15.18 14.79
C ARG A 192 -5.64 14.30 13.56
N ILE A 193 -5.01 14.74 12.47
CA ILE A 193 -4.75 13.89 11.31
C ILE A 193 -3.47 13.11 11.62
N GLU A 194 -3.63 11.87 12.07
CA GLU A 194 -2.54 10.88 12.24
C GLU A 194 -1.82 10.55 10.92
N HIS A 195 -2.21 11.16 9.80
CA HIS A 195 -1.67 10.93 8.46
C HIS A 195 -0.65 11.98 8.03
N THR A 196 0.41 11.47 7.41
CA THR A 196 1.48 12.16 6.67
C THR A 196 0.96 13.36 5.85
N ASN A 197 1.31 14.60 6.25
CA ASN A 197 1.02 15.78 5.44
C ASN A 197 1.77 15.74 4.08
N THR A 198 1.40 16.61 3.13
CA THR A 198 1.99 16.61 1.78
C THR A 198 3.53 16.69 1.78
N PHE A 199 4.13 17.53 2.64
CA PHE A 199 5.58 17.63 2.74
C PHE A 199 6.23 16.31 3.17
N GLN A 200 5.70 15.69 4.23
CA GLN A 200 6.18 14.39 4.69
C GLN A 200 6.01 13.31 3.62
N ARG A 201 4.92 13.35 2.84
CA ARG A 201 4.68 12.40 1.74
C ARG A 201 5.68 12.63 0.61
N LEU A 202 5.98 13.88 0.24
CA LEU A 202 7.04 14.20 -0.72
C LEU A 202 8.40 13.61 -0.30
N ALA A 203 8.73 13.73 0.99
CA ALA A 203 9.95 13.15 1.56
C ALA A 203 9.94 11.61 1.54
N ILE A 204 8.85 10.97 1.99
CA ILE A 204 8.72 9.51 2.00
C ILE A 204 8.79 8.91 0.60
N GLU A 205 8.21 9.57 -0.42
CA GLU A 205 8.27 9.09 -1.81
C GLU A 205 9.62 9.36 -2.49
N GLY A 206 10.45 10.25 -1.94
CA GLY A 206 11.71 10.67 -2.56
C GLY A 206 11.56 11.75 -3.63
N ASN A 207 10.50 12.55 -3.59
CA ASN A 207 10.22 13.56 -4.61
C ASN A 207 10.99 14.86 -4.34
N ILE A 208 12.29 14.86 -4.67
CA ILE A 208 13.18 16.04 -4.51
C ILE A 208 12.66 17.27 -5.25
N THR A 209 12.08 17.09 -6.45
CA THR A 209 11.52 18.22 -7.20
C THR A 209 10.37 18.87 -6.45
N GLY A 210 9.47 18.07 -5.87
CA GLY A 210 8.37 18.58 -5.06
C GLY A 210 8.84 19.19 -3.75
N LEU A 211 9.87 18.64 -3.10
CA LEU A 211 10.49 19.26 -1.90
C LEU A 211 11.11 20.63 -2.22
N ASN A 212 11.81 20.76 -3.35
CA ASN A 212 12.34 22.05 -3.81
C ASN A 212 11.20 23.04 -4.07
N LEU A 213 10.15 22.64 -4.80
CA LEU A 213 8.98 23.48 -5.05
C LEU A 213 8.31 23.94 -3.74
N TRP A 214 8.15 23.03 -2.78
CA TRP A 214 7.58 23.35 -1.47
C TRP A 214 8.41 24.41 -0.74
N LYS A 215 9.74 24.22 -0.74
CA LYS A 215 10.68 25.17 -0.14
C LYS A 215 10.65 26.53 -0.84
N ASP A 216 10.72 26.54 -2.17
CA ASP A 216 10.74 27.75 -3.01
C ASP A 216 9.43 28.54 -2.89
N SER A 217 8.33 27.88 -2.55
CA SER A 217 7.03 28.51 -2.29
C SER A 217 6.96 29.26 -0.96
N GLY A 218 7.98 29.13 -0.09
CA GLY A 218 8.00 29.79 1.23
C GLY A 218 7.02 29.20 2.26
N LEU A 219 6.51 28.00 2.01
CA LEU A 219 5.55 27.35 2.91
C LEU A 219 6.22 26.85 4.18
N PRO A 220 5.48 26.78 5.30
CA PRO A 220 5.95 26.12 6.50
C PRO A 220 6.36 24.68 6.22
N ILE A 221 7.56 24.32 6.64
CA ILE A 221 8.04 22.94 6.64
C ILE A 221 7.72 22.35 8.02
N VAL A 222 6.66 21.54 8.07
CA VAL A 222 6.20 20.86 9.30
C VAL A 222 6.28 19.36 9.09
N TYR A 223 6.98 18.66 9.97
CA TYR A 223 7.14 17.21 9.95
C TYR A 223 7.23 16.64 11.37
N ASN A 224 6.84 15.38 11.52
CA ASN A 224 6.90 14.67 12.79
C ASN A 224 8.32 14.13 13.06
N TYR A 225 8.53 13.59 14.26
CA TYR A 225 9.83 13.04 14.67
C TYR A 225 10.18 11.68 14.05
N THR A 226 9.23 11.02 13.38
CA THR A 226 9.43 9.71 12.74
C THR A 226 9.80 9.82 11.26
N LEU A 227 9.70 11.01 10.66
CA LEU A 227 9.88 11.18 9.21
C LEU A 227 11.23 10.63 8.71
N ILE A 228 12.34 10.90 9.41
CA ILE A 228 13.65 10.40 8.97
C ILE A 228 13.76 8.89 9.14
N ASP A 229 13.06 8.30 10.12
CA ASP A 229 12.97 6.85 10.27
C ASP A 229 12.24 6.25 9.05
N ASP A 230 11.12 6.85 8.63
CA ASP A 230 10.35 6.43 7.46
C ASP A 230 11.11 6.63 6.14
N VAL A 231 11.81 7.76 5.99
CA VAL A 231 12.68 8.08 4.84
C VAL A 231 13.84 7.08 4.75
N SER A 232 14.43 6.70 5.90
CA SER A 232 15.49 5.69 5.98
C SER A 232 14.96 4.32 5.58
N LEU A 233 13.82 3.90 6.13
CA LEU A 233 13.15 2.64 5.78
C LEU A 233 12.88 2.54 4.28
N ASN A 234 12.42 3.63 3.65
CA ASN A 234 12.09 3.68 2.23
C ASN A 234 13.30 3.87 1.30
N GLY A 235 14.53 3.88 1.83
CA GLY A 235 15.73 3.97 1.00
C GLY A 235 16.03 5.35 0.43
N LYS A 236 15.45 6.42 0.98
CA LYS A 236 15.46 7.76 0.38
C LYS A 236 16.68 8.59 0.78
N ILE A 237 17.88 8.14 0.42
CA ILE A 237 19.16 8.82 0.71
C ILE A 237 19.16 10.28 0.23
N ASP A 238 18.64 10.54 -0.97
CA ASP A 238 18.62 11.89 -1.54
C ASP A 238 17.83 12.85 -0.66
N VAL A 239 16.76 12.37 -0.03
CA VAL A 239 15.96 13.18 0.90
C VAL A 239 16.71 13.38 2.21
N MET A 240 17.39 12.36 2.74
CA MET A 240 18.22 12.51 3.94
C MET A 240 19.32 13.57 3.72
N ASN A 241 20.01 13.50 2.57
CA ASN A 241 21.00 14.52 2.18
C ASN A 241 20.35 15.89 2.02
N TRP A 242 19.18 15.96 1.38
CA TRP A 242 18.44 17.21 1.21
C TRP A 242 18.09 17.85 2.55
N PHE A 243 17.66 17.09 3.56
CA PHE A 243 17.41 17.64 4.90
C PHE A 243 18.66 18.29 5.50
N ILE A 244 19.81 17.59 5.41
CA ILE A 244 21.09 18.07 5.94
C ILE A 244 21.55 19.32 5.19
N GLU A 245 21.51 19.31 3.86
CA GLU A 245 21.95 20.41 3.00
C GLU A 245 21.10 21.68 3.16
N ASN A 246 19.81 21.50 3.50
CA ASN A 246 18.89 22.60 3.76
C ASN A 246 18.85 23.04 5.23
N GLY A 247 19.71 22.47 6.08
CA GLY A 247 19.80 22.85 7.50
C GLY A 247 18.54 22.53 8.31
N LEU A 248 17.74 21.56 7.86
CA LEU A 248 16.56 21.10 8.60
C LEU A 248 16.97 20.22 9.78
N GLU A 249 16.19 20.28 10.85
CA GLU A 249 16.42 19.48 12.05
C GLU A 249 16.32 17.97 11.72
N PHE A 250 17.42 17.26 11.87
CA PHE A 250 17.53 15.85 11.51
C PHE A 250 17.09 14.95 12.68
N LYS A 251 15.77 14.84 12.91
CA LYS A 251 15.17 14.03 13.99
C LYS A 251 15.03 12.57 13.59
N TYR A 252 15.67 11.66 14.33
CA TYR A 252 15.57 10.22 14.11
C TYR A 252 15.76 9.43 15.42
N SER A 253 15.26 8.21 15.42
CA SER A 253 15.37 7.24 16.51
C SER A 253 16.23 6.04 16.10
N SER A 254 16.29 4.99 16.94
CA SER A 254 16.93 3.74 16.55
C SER A 254 16.22 3.03 15.40
N ASN A 255 14.94 3.34 15.15
CA ASN A 255 14.15 2.75 14.08
C ASN A 255 14.77 2.98 12.70
N ALA A 256 15.42 4.12 12.46
CA ALA A 256 16.08 4.39 11.18
C ALA A 256 17.10 3.31 10.80
N LEU A 257 17.94 2.87 11.75
CA LEU A 257 18.99 1.88 11.50
C LEU A 257 18.52 0.44 11.79
N ASP A 258 17.62 0.27 12.77
CA ASP A 258 17.01 -1.02 13.11
C ASP A 258 16.17 -1.53 11.93
N TYR A 259 15.29 -0.70 11.35
CA TYR A 259 14.47 -1.08 10.20
C TYR A 259 15.29 -1.21 8.93
N ALA A 260 16.23 -0.30 8.66
CA ALA A 260 17.12 -0.44 7.50
C ALA A 260 17.89 -1.77 7.54
N SER A 261 18.28 -2.23 8.73
CA SER A 261 18.93 -3.53 8.89
C SER A 261 17.95 -4.70 8.73
N THR A 262 16.79 -4.59 9.39
CA THR A 262 15.73 -5.62 9.38
C THR A 262 15.19 -5.92 7.98
N TYR A 263 15.07 -4.89 7.13
CA TYR A 263 14.54 -5.01 5.76
C TYR A 263 15.64 -5.08 4.69
N GLY A 264 16.93 -5.20 5.08
CA GLY A 264 18.01 -5.44 4.13
C GLY A 264 18.40 -4.23 3.29
N CYS A 265 18.13 -3.01 3.75
CA CYS A 265 18.46 -1.76 3.05
C CYS A 265 19.97 -1.45 3.15
N GLU A 266 20.81 -2.27 2.50
CA GLU A 266 22.29 -2.19 2.57
C GLU A 266 22.84 -0.78 2.30
N HIS A 267 22.27 -0.08 1.32
CA HIS A 267 22.70 1.26 0.93
C HIS A 267 22.44 2.30 2.04
N ILE A 268 21.35 2.14 2.80
CA ILE A 268 21.02 2.99 3.94
C ILE A 268 21.94 2.70 5.13
N VAL A 269 22.17 1.42 5.44
CA VAL A 269 23.12 1.03 6.50
C VAL A 269 24.52 1.58 6.19
N LYS A 270 24.99 1.47 4.94
CA LYS A 270 26.25 2.07 4.49
C LYS A 270 26.25 3.59 4.61
N TRP A 271 25.16 4.26 4.24
CA TRP A 271 25.04 5.71 4.36
C TRP A 271 25.19 6.14 5.83
N TRP A 272 24.51 5.46 6.76
CA TRP A 272 24.63 5.73 8.19
C TRP A 272 26.07 5.54 8.70
N PHE A 273 26.72 4.43 8.34
CA PHE A 273 28.10 4.13 8.76
C PHE A 273 29.17 5.04 8.14
N THR A 274 28.85 5.78 7.08
CA THR A 274 29.82 6.62 6.37
C THR A 274 29.46 8.09 6.45
N ILE A 275 28.49 8.53 5.64
CA ILE A 275 28.06 9.91 5.54
C ILE A 275 27.44 10.38 6.86
N GLY A 276 26.56 9.57 7.47
CA GLY A 276 25.93 9.92 8.75
C GLY A 276 26.96 10.26 9.83
N VAL A 277 27.93 9.36 10.04
CA VAL A 277 29.04 9.59 10.99
C VAL A 277 29.90 10.80 10.60
N THR A 278 30.24 10.95 9.31
CA THR A 278 31.06 12.09 8.83
C THR A 278 30.35 13.43 9.04
N ARG A 279 29.02 13.44 9.04
CA ARG A 279 28.18 14.62 9.33
C ARG A 279 27.92 14.82 10.82
N GLY A 280 28.53 14.02 11.70
CA GLY A 280 28.38 14.13 13.16
C GLY A 280 27.07 13.57 13.70
N LEU A 281 26.35 12.74 12.93
CA LEU A 281 25.14 12.08 13.39
C LEU A 281 25.50 10.90 14.31
N GLU A 282 24.83 10.82 15.46
CA GLU A 282 24.95 9.69 16.39
C GLU A 282 24.32 8.43 15.79
N LEU A 283 25.02 7.29 15.85
CA LEU A 283 24.46 6.00 15.44
C LEU A 283 23.55 5.44 16.54
N LYS A 284 22.23 5.55 16.35
CA LYS A 284 21.21 4.99 17.24
C LYS A 284 20.74 3.64 16.70
N TYR A 285 20.89 2.59 17.49
CA TYR A 285 20.44 1.23 17.13
C TYR A 285 20.25 0.35 18.38
N SER A 286 19.38 -0.63 18.26
CA SER A 286 19.04 -1.61 19.29
C SER A 286 19.39 -3.05 18.84
N THR A 287 18.95 -4.06 19.58
CA THR A 287 19.12 -5.46 19.20
C THR A 287 18.32 -5.82 17.94
N HIS A 288 17.23 -5.09 17.66
CA HIS A 288 16.37 -5.30 16.50
C HIS A 288 17.12 -5.23 15.17
N ALA A 289 18.20 -4.44 15.07
CA ALA A 289 19.00 -4.36 13.85
C ALA A 289 19.57 -5.73 13.42
N LEU A 290 20.27 -6.42 14.33
CA LEU A 290 20.90 -7.72 14.03
C LEU A 290 19.90 -8.87 14.14
N ASP A 291 18.99 -8.82 15.11
CA ASP A 291 17.93 -9.84 15.30
C ASP A 291 17.02 -9.88 14.06
N GLY A 292 16.54 -8.72 13.59
CA GLY A 292 15.72 -8.59 12.40
C GLY A 292 16.45 -8.96 11.11
N ALA A 293 17.68 -8.47 10.90
CA ALA A 293 18.49 -8.85 9.74
C ALA A 293 18.71 -10.36 9.65
N SER A 294 18.85 -11.03 10.80
CA SER A 294 18.99 -12.49 10.87
C SER A 294 17.70 -13.22 10.54
N SER A 295 16.57 -12.77 11.10
CA SER A 295 15.23 -13.32 10.85
C SER A 295 14.86 -13.31 9.37
N TYR A 296 15.07 -12.18 8.69
CA TYR A 296 14.70 -12.02 7.28
C TYR A 296 15.74 -12.55 6.28
N GLY A 297 16.97 -12.84 6.73
CA GLY A 297 17.99 -13.47 5.88
C GLY A 297 18.95 -12.50 5.19
N HIS A 298 19.22 -11.33 5.77
CA HIS A 298 20.03 -10.27 5.16
C HIS A 298 21.52 -10.41 5.48
N ASP A 299 22.19 -11.39 4.86
CA ASP A 299 23.59 -11.74 5.11
C ASP A 299 24.57 -10.58 4.84
N LYS A 300 24.33 -9.79 3.80
CA LYS A 300 25.16 -8.63 3.45
C LYS A 300 25.09 -7.53 4.50
N VAL A 301 23.90 -7.29 5.08
CA VAL A 301 23.73 -6.34 6.19
C VAL A 301 24.47 -6.83 7.43
N LEU A 302 24.35 -8.11 7.78
CA LEU A 302 25.08 -8.67 8.92
C LEU A 302 26.60 -8.58 8.74
N LYS A 303 27.13 -8.82 7.53
CA LYS A 303 28.55 -8.61 7.22
C LYS A 303 28.97 -7.14 7.47
N LEU A 304 28.16 -6.17 7.01
CA LEU A 304 28.42 -4.75 7.30
C LEU A 304 28.48 -4.48 8.81
N TRP A 305 27.58 -5.08 9.59
CA TRP A 305 27.61 -4.95 11.05
C TRP A 305 28.87 -5.57 11.65
N PHE A 306 29.24 -6.79 11.26
CA PHE A 306 30.45 -7.47 11.75
C PHE A 306 31.72 -6.68 11.44
N ASP A 307 31.78 -6.03 10.27
CA ASP A 307 32.92 -5.22 9.85
C ASP A 307 32.93 -3.79 10.43
N SER A 308 31.81 -3.34 11.01
CA SER A 308 31.61 -1.93 11.43
C SER A 308 32.48 -1.47 12.60
N LYS A 309 33.06 -2.40 13.37
CA LYS A 309 33.75 -2.17 14.66
C LYS A 309 32.88 -1.49 15.73
N LEU A 310 31.57 -1.40 15.50
CA LEU A 310 30.61 -0.89 16.48
C LEU A 310 30.27 -1.97 17.51
N PRO A 311 29.81 -1.60 18.72
CA PRO A 311 29.26 -2.57 19.67
C PRO A 311 28.10 -3.35 19.06
N LEU A 312 28.23 -4.66 18.91
CA LEU A 312 27.19 -5.52 18.34
C LEU A 312 26.16 -5.89 19.42
N LYS A 313 24.91 -5.43 19.22
CA LYS A 313 23.79 -5.70 20.11
C LYS A 313 22.89 -6.76 19.47
N TYR A 314 22.76 -7.92 20.10
CA TYR A 314 21.94 -9.01 19.58
C TYR A 314 21.51 -9.97 20.70
N THR A 315 20.37 -10.64 20.48
CA THR A 315 19.74 -11.57 21.42
C THR A 315 19.71 -12.99 20.83
N PRO A 316 19.23 -14.00 21.58
CA PRO A 316 18.97 -15.33 21.02
C PRO A 316 18.04 -15.34 19.79
N GLU A 317 17.25 -14.28 19.58
CA GLU A 317 16.36 -14.17 18.42
C GLU A 317 17.11 -14.26 17.08
N THR A 318 18.38 -13.86 17.02
CA THR A 318 19.22 -14.01 15.81
C THR A 318 19.22 -15.42 15.25
N MET A 319 19.50 -16.42 16.09
CA MET A 319 19.59 -17.83 15.70
C MET A 319 18.23 -18.53 15.77
N ASP A 320 17.38 -18.14 16.73
CA ASP A 320 16.04 -18.70 16.88
C ASP A 320 15.18 -18.36 15.66
N GLU A 321 15.07 -17.08 15.28
CA GLU A 321 14.27 -16.64 14.14
C GLU A 321 14.89 -17.04 12.79
N ALA A 322 16.21 -17.04 12.66
CA ALA A 322 16.86 -17.59 11.47
C ALA A 322 16.51 -19.08 11.27
N SER A 323 16.38 -19.84 12.36
CA SER A 323 15.93 -21.23 12.30
C SER A 323 14.46 -21.34 11.95
N SER A 324 13.60 -20.54 12.60
CA SER A 324 12.15 -20.49 12.35
C SER A 324 11.79 -20.07 10.92
N ASN A 325 12.63 -19.28 10.25
CA ASN A 325 12.39 -18.76 8.90
C ASN A 325 13.25 -19.44 7.82
N ASN A 326 13.80 -20.62 8.09
CA ASN A 326 14.57 -21.44 7.15
C ASN A 326 15.83 -20.74 6.57
N LYS A 327 16.55 -19.96 7.39
CA LYS A 327 17.71 -19.15 6.98
C LYS A 327 19.06 -19.83 7.28
N VAL A 328 19.32 -20.97 6.65
CA VAL A 328 20.58 -21.74 6.87
C VAL A 328 21.84 -20.92 6.62
N SER A 329 21.84 -20.03 5.61
CA SER A 329 22.98 -19.15 5.32
C SER A 329 23.31 -18.19 6.46
N ILE A 330 22.30 -17.71 7.18
CA ILE A 330 22.48 -16.85 8.35
C ILE A 330 23.01 -17.64 9.54
N LEU A 331 22.50 -18.84 9.78
CA LEU A 331 23.02 -19.73 10.84
C LEU A 331 24.51 -20.03 10.62
N GLU A 332 24.90 -20.33 9.38
CA GLU A 332 26.31 -20.53 9.01
C GLU A 332 27.14 -19.26 9.19
N LEU A 333 26.59 -18.09 8.82
CA LEU A 333 27.25 -16.80 8.99
C LEU A 333 27.52 -16.48 10.46
N TRP A 334 26.53 -16.69 11.34
CA TRP A 334 26.70 -16.51 12.79
C TRP A 334 27.71 -17.49 13.36
N LYS A 335 27.63 -18.77 12.98
CA LYS A 335 28.59 -19.79 13.42
C LYS A 335 30.04 -19.41 13.08
N ASN A 336 30.26 -18.81 11.92
CA ASN A 336 31.58 -18.38 11.45
C ASN A 336 31.98 -16.96 11.88
N SER A 337 31.12 -16.23 12.61
CA SER A 337 31.37 -14.83 12.99
C SER A 337 32.44 -14.65 14.08
N GLY A 338 32.74 -15.71 14.85
CA GLY A 338 33.59 -15.62 16.05
C GLY A 338 32.91 -14.95 17.25
N LEU A 339 31.63 -14.58 17.14
CA LEU A 339 30.84 -13.99 18.21
C LEU A 339 30.21 -15.07 19.11
N PRO A 340 29.91 -14.75 20.38
CA PRO A 340 29.15 -15.66 21.24
C PRO A 340 27.80 -16.03 20.61
N LEU A 341 27.60 -17.31 20.33
CA LEU A 341 26.35 -17.82 19.79
C LEU A 341 25.29 -17.91 20.88
N LYS A 342 24.13 -17.29 20.65
CA LYS A 342 22.99 -17.27 21.57
C LYS A 342 21.79 -17.88 20.85
N TYR A 343 21.14 -18.86 21.46
CA TYR A 343 19.95 -19.50 20.92
C TYR A 343 19.21 -20.22 22.05
N THR A 344 17.94 -20.50 21.84
CA THR A 344 17.09 -21.22 22.80
C THR A 344 16.50 -22.47 22.17
N LYS A 345 15.66 -23.18 22.93
CA LYS A 345 14.86 -24.29 22.39
C LYS A 345 13.94 -23.87 21.22
N LYS A 346 13.67 -22.57 21.07
CA LYS A 346 12.82 -22.04 19.99
C LYS A 346 13.42 -22.37 18.61
N ALA A 347 14.74 -22.26 18.43
CA ALA A 347 15.41 -22.58 17.17
C ALA A 347 15.02 -23.95 16.58
N LEU A 348 15.12 -25.02 17.37
CA LEU A 348 14.82 -26.37 16.91
C LEU A 348 13.32 -26.69 16.95
N ASN A 349 12.57 -26.17 17.93
CA ASN A 349 11.14 -26.42 18.05
C ASN A 349 10.36 -25.80 16.88
N ASP A 350 10.62 -24.53 16.57
CA ASP A 350 9.89 -23.80 15.54
C ASP A 350 10.31 -24.28 14.14
N ALA A 351 11.61 -24.50 13.90
CA ALA A 351 12.07 -25.12 12.66
C ALA A 351 11.39 -26.48 12.41
N SER A 352 11.11 -27.24 13.48
CA SER A 352 10.38 -28.50 13.37
C SER A 352 8.90 -28.29 13.08
N CYS A 353 8.21 -27.40 13.81
CA CYS A 353 6.80 -27.12 13.57
C CYS A 353 6.55 -26.52 12.17
N TYR A 354 7.48 -25.73 11.63
CA TYR A 354 7.36 -25.11 10.30
C TYR A 354 7.89 -25.98 9.14
N GLY A 355 8.35 -27.22 9.38
CA GLY A 355 8.74 -28.11 8.28
C GLY A 355 10.18 -27.91 7.77
N HIS A 356 11.05 -27.21 8.49
CA HIS A 356 12.34 -26.76 7.99
C HIS A 356 13.46 -27.81 8.17
N ILE A 357 13.34 -28.94 7.47
CA ILE A 357 14.31 -30.05 7.52
C ILE A 357 15.75 -29.60 7.23
N ASN A 358 15.95 -28.63 6.33
CA ASN A 358 17.30 -28.14 6.02
C ASN A 358 17.97 -27.47 7.22
N VAL A 359 17.22 -26.70 8.01
CA VAL A 359 17.69 -26.11 9.27
C VAL A 359 17.98 -27.21 10.29
N LEU A 360 17.12 -28.22 10.42
CA LEU A 360 17.34 -29.34 11.34
C LEU A 360 18.61 -30.14 10.99
N LYS A 361 18.84 -30.40 9.70
CA LYS A 361 20.09 -31.00 9.20
C LYS A 361 21.29 -30.12 9.51
N TRP A 362 21.18 -28.80 9.31
CA TRP A 362 22.25 -27.86 9.64
C TRP A 362 22.58 -27.93 11.14
N TRP A 363 21.58 -27.85 12.04
CA TRP A 363 21.79 -27.96 13.48
C TRP A 363 22.47 -29.28 13.85
N LYS A 364 21.99 -30.41 13.34
CA LYS A 364 22.60 -31.74 13.57
C LYS A 364 24.07 -31.80 13.15
N ASN A 365 24.43 -31.14 12.05
CA ASN A 365 25.79 -31.14 11.51
C ASN A 365 26.64 -29.97 12.04
N SER A 366 26.05 -29.03 12.77
CA SER A 366 26.72 -27.79 13.19
C SER A 366 27.78 -28.02 14.27
N GLY A 367 27.66 -29.10 15.04
CA GLY A 367 28.46 -29.34 16.25
C GLY A 367 28.01 -28.52 17.47
N LEU A 368 26.93 -27.74 17.35
CA LEU A 368 26.36 -26.97 18.45
C LEU A 368 25.47 -27.85 19.35
N PRO A 369 25.40 -27.58 20.66
CA PRO A 369 24.45 -28.21 21.56
C PRO A 369 23.02 -28.13 21.03
N LEU A 370 22.38 -29.28 20.86
CA LEU A 370 20.98 -29.37 20.42
C LEU A 370 20.08 -29.24 21.65
N ILE A 371 19.38 -28.12 21.75
CA ILE A 371 18.41 -27.86 22.83
C ILE A 371 16.99 -27.80 22.25
N TYR A 372 16.11 -28.67 22.71
CA TYR A 372 14.74 -28.80 22.20
C TYR A 372 13.80 -29.33 23.28
N CYS A 373 12.50 -29.16 23.08
CA CYS A 373 11.48 -29.64 24.01
C CYS A 373 10.93 -30.99 23.56
N GLU A 374 11.26 -32.10 24.24
CA GLU A 374 10.77 -33.45 23.90
C GLU A 374 9.24 -33.55 23.74
N LYS A 375 8.47 -32.70 24.45
CA LYS A 375 7.00 -32.67 24.34
C LYS A 375 6.51 -32.26 22.95
N VAL A 376 7.25 -31.41 22.23
CA VAL A 376 6.92 -30.98 20.86
C VAL A 376 6.95 -32.18 19.89
N PHE A 377 7.71 -33.23 20.22
CA PHE A 377 7.96 -34.37 19.35
C PHE A 377 7.17 -35.64 19.74
N ARG A 378 6.56 -35.67 20.93
CA ARG A 378 5.79 -36.82 21.45
C ARG A 378 4.29 -36.78 21.10
N ASP A 379 3.68 -35.60 21.04
CA ASP A 379 2.23 -35.47 20.83
C ASP A 379 1.88 -34.90 19.45
N THR A 380 0.93 -35.53 18.74
CA THR A 380 0.32 -35.01 17.48
C THR A 380 -0.32 -33.63 17.65
N VAL A 381 -0.52 -33.19 18.91
CA VAL A 381 -1.17 -31.94 19.32
C VAL A 381 -0.14 -30.90 19.81
N GLY A 382 1.15 -31.26 19.96
CA GLY A 382 2.19 -30.43 20.61
C GLY A 382 2.52 -29.11 19.91
N CYS A 383 2.43 -29.04 18.57
CA CYS A 383 2.58 -27.77 17.83
C CYS A 383 1.32 -26.89 17.88
N SER A 384 0.15 -27.42 18.29
CA SER A 384 -1.12 -26.66 18.27
C SER A 384 -1.17 -25.54 19.33
N TYR A 385 -0.46 -25.71 20.46
CA TYR A 385 -0.46 -24.72 21.54
C TYR A 385 0.42 -23.50 21.23
N TYR A 386 1.49 -23.68 20.45
CA TYR A 386 2.35 -22.58 19.99
C TYR A 386 1.76 -21.81 18.80
N TYR A 387 0.89 -22.45 18.02
CA TYR A 387 0.23 -21.82 16.86
C TYR A 387 -0.91 -20.83 17.24
N SER A 388 -1.44 -20.93 18.46
CA SER A 388 -2.57 -20.12 18.96
C SER A 388 -2.31 -18.60 18.98
N ILE A 389 -1.04 -18.19 19.07
CA ILE A 389 -0.67 -16.77 19.26
C ILE A 389 -0.34 -16.08 17.92
N TYR A 390 0.15 -16.82 16.91
CA TYR A 390 0.55 -16.25 15.62
C TYR A 390 -0.58 -16.07 14.59
N VAL A 391 -1.75 -16.70 14.79
CA VAL A 391 -2.85 -16.71 13.81
C VAL A 391 -3.73 -15.44 13.84
N HIS A 392 -3.53 -14.53 14.79
CA HIS A 392 -4.32 -13.28 14.86
C HIS A 392 -4.08 -12.33 13.67
N ALA A 393 -3.03 -12.52 12.87
CA ALA A 393 -2.75 -11.66 11.70
C ALA A 393 -3.36 -12.14 10.36
N ILE A 394 -3.87 -13.38 10.25
CA ILE A 394 -4.26 -13.97 8.94
C ILE A 394 -5.60 -14.72 8.93
N GLY A 395 -6.42 -14.61 9.97
CA GLY A 395 -7.87 -14.92 9.89
C GLY A 395 -8.27 -16.36 9.58
N LYS A 396 -7.36 -17.35 9.61
CA LYS A 396 -7.69 -18.77 9.46
C LYS A 396 -7.02 -19.62 10.54
N ARG A 397 -7.83 -20.16 11.45
CA ARG A 397 -7.42 -21.21 12.40
C ARG A 397 -7.33 -22.55 11.69
N VAL A 398 -6.11 -23.00 11.39
CA VAL A 398 -5.84 -24.42 11.15
C VAL A 398 -4.71 -24.80 12.09
N ALA A 399 -5.00 -25.66 13.06
CA ALA A 399 -3.97 -26.26 13.91
C ALA A 399 -3.21 -27.29 13.06
N VAL A 400 -2.07 -26.89 12.50
CA VAL A 400 -1.21 -27.81 11.75
C VAL A 400 -0.22 -28.40 12.75
N GLY A 401 -0.34 -29.70 13.03
CA GLY A 401 0.65 -30.45 13.81
C GLY A 401 2.00 -30.53 13.05
N MET A 402 3.05 -31.05 13.70
CA MET A 402 4.36 -31.21 13.06
C MET A 402 4.25 -32.04 11.76
N PRO A 403 4.81 -31.56 10.63
CA PRO A 403 4.77 -32.27 9.35
C PRO A 403 5.27 -33.72 9.44
N ASP A 404 4.66 -34.64 8.67
CA ASP A 404 4.99 -36.09 8.71
C ASP A 404 6.45 -36.38 8.33
N ASP A 405 6.98 -35.64 7.35
CA ASP A 405 8.36 -35.71 6.89
C ASP A 405 9.35 -35.25 7.98
N VAL A 406 9.03 -34.21 8.74
CA VAL A 406 9.81 -33.80 9.92
C VAL A 406 9.74 -34.86 11.02
N ARG A 407 8.56 -35.45 11.28
CA ARG A 407 8.43 -36.57 12.24
C ARG A 407 9.29 -37.76 11.85
N LYS A 408 9.28 -38.12 10.57
CA LYS A 408 10.14 -39.17 10.02
C LYS A 408 11.62 -38.81 10.19
N TRP A 409 12.00 -37.58 9.85
CA TRP A 409 13.38 -37.11 10.02
C TRP A 409 13.85 -37.23 11.46
N TRP A 410 13.06 -36.79 12.46
CA TRP A 410 13.44 -36.90 13.86
C TRP A 410 13.62 -38.35 14.32
N ARG A 411 12.73 -39.27 13.93
CA ARG A 411 12.87 -40.71 14.23
C ARG A 411 14.13 -41.32 13.62
N GLU A 412 14.47 -40.93 12.40
CA GLU A 412 15.65 -41.43 11.68
C GLU A 412 16.94 -40.70 12.12
N SER A 413 16.82 -39.55 12.77
CA SER A 413 17.97 -38.72 13.15
C SER A 413 18.78 -39.29 14.32
N GLY A 414 18.20 -40.18 15.13
CA GLY A 414 18.80 -40.68 16.37
C GLY A 414 18.82 -39.66 17.52
N LEU A 415 18.05 -38.57 17.40
CA LEU A 415 17.92 -37.52 18.42
C LEU A 415 16.66 -37.69 19.30
N LEU A 416 15.81 -38.68 19.01
CA LEU A 416 14.62 -39.04 19.80
C LEU A 416 14.78 -40.40 20.45
#